data_AF-A0ABD4UU04-F1
#
_entry.id   AF-A0ABD4UU04-F1
#
_cell.length_a   1.000
_cell.length_b   1.000
_cell.length_c   1.000
_cell.angle_alpha   90.00
_cell.angle_beta   90.00
_cell.angle_gamma   90.00
#
_symmetry.space_group_name_H-M   'P 1'
#
loop_
_entity.id
_entity.type
_entity.pdbx_description
1 polymer ?
#
loop_
_entity_poly.entity_id
_entity_poly.type
_entity_poly.pdbx_seq_one_letter_code
_entity_poly.pdbx_strand_id
1 'polypeptide(L)' 'MVMGLAGLPGKEWMIRDVKGRKYCYDSEREALEELSEYGEGATVWTREVYRMLFVTRSVDGWQQVPAPRD' A
#
# COMPACT_ATOMS: atom_id res chain seq x y z
N MET A 1 13.94 -9.33 20.12
CA MET A 1 13.64 -10.50 19.27
C MET A 1 12.27 -10.23 18.65
N VAL A 2 12.20 -9.60 17.48
CA VAL A 2 10.91 -9.27 16.84
C VAL A 2 10.40 -10.54 16.19
N MET A 3 9.57 -11.27 16.93
CA MET A 3 8.91 -12.48 16.45
C MET A 3 8.02 -12.10 15.27
N GLY A 4 8.26 -12.78 14.15
CA GLY A 4 7.62 -12.48 12.89
C GLY A 4 6.11 -12.57 12.98
N LEU A 5 5.46 -11.65 12.26
CA LEU A 5 4.10 -11.74 11.73
C LEU A 5 3.98 -12.88 10.69
N ALA A 6 4.65 -14.00 10.96
CA ALA A 6 4.56 -15.22 10.19
C ALA A 6 3.24 -15.89 10.56
N GLY A 7 2.12 -15.37 10.05
CA GLY A 7 1.11 -16.33 9.60
C GLY A 7 -0.36 -16.03 9.48
N LEU A 8 -0.80 -14.79 9.56
CA LEU A 8 -2.20 -14.48 9.33
C LEU A 8 -2.38 -13.85 7.94
N PRO A 9 -3.49 -14.10 7.22
CA PRO A 9 -3.89 -13.25 6.10
C PRO A 9 -4.04 -11.84 6.65
N GLY A 10 -3.06 -10.99 6.38
CA GLY A 10 -2.92 -9.67 6.97
C GLY A 10 -3.33 -8.60 5.99
N LYS A 11 -4.13 -7.64 6.43
CA LYS A 11 -4.29 -6.37 5.72
C LYS A 11 -3.15 -5.46 6.18
N GLU A 12 -2.25 -5.13 5.27
CA GLU A 12 -1.16 -4.19 5.54
C GLU A 12 -1.47 -2.82 4.94
N TRP A 13 -1.05 -1.78 5.64
CA TRP A 13 -1.14 -0.39 5.18
C TRP A 13 0.18 0.02 4.58
N MET A 14 0.14 0.70 3.44
CA MET A 14 1.32 1.04 2.67
C MET A 14 1.34 2.53 2.36
N ILE A 15 2.50 3.17 2.51
CA ILE A 15 2.75 4.53 2.02
C ILE A 15 3.73 4.47 0.85
N ARG A 16 3.48 5.25 -0.21
CA ARG A 16 4.40 5.52 -1.31
C ARG A 16 4.65 7.00 -1.33
N ASP A 17 5.91 7.38 -1.20
CA ASP A 17 6.31 8.76 -1.35
C ASP A 17 6.40 9.16 -2.83
N VAL A 18 6.60 10.45 -3.08
CA VAL A 18 6.78 10.98 -4.45
C VAL A 18 7.97 10.41 -5.20
N LYS A 19 8.95 9.86 -4.48
CA LYS A 19 10.15 9.22 -5.06
C LYS A 19 9.90 7.75 -5.39
N GLY A 20 8.71 7.23 -5.10
CA GLY A 20 8.33 5.84 -5.33
C GLY A 20 8.81 4.85 -4.28
N ARG A 21 9.38 5.31 -3.16
CA ARG A 21 9.76 4.47 -2.02
C ARG A 21 8.49 4.00 -1.30
N LYS A 22 8.49 2.76 -0.83
CA LYS A 22 7.32 2.12 -0.22
C LYS A 22 7.62 1.76 1.24
N TYR A 23 6.65 2.01 2.11
CA TYR A 23 6.71 1.79 3.55
C TYR A 23 5.48 1.00 3.99
N CYS A 24 5.63 0.13 5.00
CA CYS A 24 4.60 -0.78 5.47
C CYS A 24 4.27 -0.49 6.93
N TYR A 25 2.98 -0.53 7.25
CA TYR A 25 2.41 -0.19 8.55
C TYR A 25 1.39 -1.24 8.97
N ASP A 26 1.30 -1.45 10.27
CA ASP A 26 0.41 -2.45 10.86
C ASP A 26 -1.03 -1.93 11.00
N SER A 27 -1.25 -0.61 10.93
CA SER A 27 -2.57 0.00 11.13
C SER A 27 -2.84 1.23 10.24
N GLU A 28 -4.12 1.50 10.01
CA GLU A 28 -4.59 2.67 9.25
C GLU A 28 -4.15 3.98 9.89
N ARG A 29 -4.34 4.08 11.20
CA ARG A 29 -4.08 5.30 11.96
C ARG A 29 -2.60 5.68 11.86
N GLU A 30 -1.71 4.72 12.08
CA GLU A 30 -0.26 4.94 12.00
C GLU A 30 0.15 5.41 10.60
N ALA A 31 -0.36 4.75 9.55
CA ALA A 31 -0.08 5.15 8.18
C ALA A 31 -0.61 6.56 7.84
N LEU A 32 -1.78 6.94 8.36
CA LEU A 32 -2.34 8.27 8.13
C LEU A 32 -1.64 9.37 8.94
N GLU A 33 -1.25 9.08 10.18
CA GLU A 33 -0.47 9.99 11.03
C GLU A 33 0.90 10.28 10.43
N GLU A 34 1.55 9.27 9.85
CA GLU A 34 2.86 9.45 9.21
C GLU A 34 2.79 9.98 7.77
N LEU A 35 1.64 9.91 7.09
CA LEU A 35 1.51 10.32 5.69
C LEU A 35 2.00 11.76 5.44
N SER A 36 1.73 12.69 6.37
CA SER A 36 2.18 14.08 6.25
C SER A 36 3.70 14.22 6.19
N GLU A 37 4.44 13.31 6.83
CA GLU A 37 5.91 13.33 6.86
C GLU A 37 6.53 12.96 5.51
N TYR A 38 5.77 12.27 4.63
CA TYR A 38 6.23 11.85 3.31
C TYR A 38 6.03 12.91 2.21
N GLY A 39 5.38 14.02 2.56
CA GLY A 39 5.21 15.19 1.69
C GLY A 39 4.05 15.08 0.69
N GLU A 40 3.77 16.20 0.03
CA GLU A 40 2.69 16.33 -0.95
C GLU A 40 2.87 15.32 -2.10
N GLY A 41 1.81 14.61 -2.46
CA GLY A 41 1.83 13.56 -3.48
C GLY A 41 2.18 12.16 -2.97
N ALA A 42 2.45 12.01 -1.67
CA ALA A 42 2.47 10.71 -1.03
C ALA A 42 1.07 10.07 -1.04
N THR A 43 1.03 8.74 -1.14
CA THR A 43 -0.22 7.98 -1.24
C THR A 43 -0.25 6.88 -0.19
N VAL A 44 -1.43 6.66 0.41
CA VAL A 44 -1.72 5.51 1.27
C VAL A 44 -2.60 4.53 0.50
N TRP A 45 -2.29 3.24 0.59
CA TRP A 45 -3.17 2.17 0.12
C TRP A 45 -3.06 0.94 1.03
N THR A 46 -3.95 -0.02 0.84
CA THR A 46 -3.93 -1.29 1.58
C THR A 46 -3.58 -2.44 0.64
N ARG A 47 -2.90 -3.45 1.16
CA ARG A 47 -2.68 -4.72 0.45
C ARG A 47 -3.10 -5.89 1.30
N GLU A 48 -3.74 -6.86 0.67
CA GLU A 48 -4.02 -8.15 1.30
C GLU A 48 -2.81 -9.06 1.10
N VAL A 49 -2.24 -9.54 2.18
CA VAL A 49 -1.08 -10.44 2.15
C VAL A 49 -1.54 -11.86 2.42
N TYR A 50 -1.44 -12.70 1.40
CA TYR A 50 -1.69 -14.14 1.49
C TYR A 50 -0.35 -14.89 1.57
N ARG A 51 -0.25 -15.84 2.50
CA ARG A 51 0.97 -16.64 2.71
C ARG A 51 1.43 -17.34 1.41
N MET A 52 2.73 -17.24 1.15
CA MET A 52 3.54 -18.00 0.16
C MET A 52 3.38 -17.72 -1.34
N LEU A 53 2.44 -16.88 -1.81
CA LEU A 53 2.37 -16.44 -3.21
C LEU A 53 1.88 -14.98 -3.28
N PHE A 54 2.70 -14.08 -3.81
CA PHE A 54 2.30 -12.69 -4.05
C PHE A 54 1.31 -12.64 -5.23
N VAL A 55 0.02 -12.76 -4.95
CA VAL A 55 -1.02 -12.59 -5.97
C VAL A 55 -1.49 -11.14 -5.95
N THR A 56 -1.02 -10.35 -6.90
CA THR A 56 -1.54 -8.98 -7.11
C THR A 56 -2.78 -9.09 -7.99
N ARG A 57 -3.97 -8.81 -7.44
CA ARG A 57 -5.22 -8.76 -8.22
C ARG A 57 -5.63 -7.31 -8.37
N SER A 58 -5.92 -6.87 -9.60
CA SER A 58 -6.57 -5.58 -9.86
C SER A 58 -7.97 -5.60 -9.25
N VAL A 59 -8.38 -4.49 -8.62
CA VAL A 59 -9.76 -4.33 -8.12
C VAL A 59 -10.73 -4.52 -9.30
N ASP A 60 -11.75 -5.35 -9.12
CA ASP A 60 -12.83 -5.47 -10.12
C ASP A 60 -13.45 -4.08 -10.36
N GLY A 61 -13.56 -3.68 -11.62
CA GLY A 61 -14.08 -2.36 -12.01
C GLY A 61 -13.04 -1.25 -12.21
N TRP A 62 -11.74 -1.57 -12.28
CA TRP A 62 -10.73 -0.55 -12.59
C TRP A 62 -10.90 -0.01 -14.02
N GLN A 63 -11.00 1.32 -14.15
CA GLN A 63 -11.01 2.03 -15.43
C GLN A 63 -9.68 2.76 -15.65
N GLN A 64 -9.13 2.57 -16.84
CA GLN A 64 -7.96 3.31 -17.31
C GLN A 64 -8.38 4.67 -17.83
N VAL A 65 -7.74 5.74 -17.36
CA VAL A 65 -7.91 7.08 -17.94
C VAL A 65 -7.22 7.10 -19.32
N PRO A 66 -7.93 7.41 -20.42
CA PRO A 66 -7.32 7.48 -21.73
C PRO A 66 -6.29 8.62 -21.78
N ALA A 67 -5.17 8.37 -22.47
CA ALA A 67 -4.20 9.44 -22.76
C ALA A 67 -4.89 10.53 -23.59
N PRO A 68 -4.54 11.82 -23.38
CA PRO A 68 -5.01 12.90 -24.25
C PRO A 68 -4.68 12.55 -25.71
N ARG A 69 -5.67 12.66 -26.59
CA ARG A 69 -5.43 12.59 -28.03
C ARG A 69 -4.86 13.94 -28.46
N ASP A 70 -3.62 13.94 -28.92
CA ASP A 70 -3.04 15.02 -29.73
C ASP A 70 -3.80 15.18 -31.06
#